data_AF-A0A2E5LUV2-F1
#
_entry.id   AF-A0A2E5LUV2-F1
#
_cell.length_a   1.000
_cell.length_b   1.000
_cell.length_c   1.000
_cell.angle_alpha   90.00
_cell.angle_beta   90.00
_cell.angle_gamma   90.00
#
_symmetry.space_group_name_H-M   'P 1'
#
loop_
_entity.id
_entity.type
_entity.pdbx_description
1 polymer ?
#
loop_
_entity_poly.entity_id
_entity_poly.type
_entity_poly.pdbx_seq_one_letter_code
_entity_poly.pdbx_strand_id
1 'polypeptide(L)' 'MSNKIYKEMTNDELKKKLFDTKVDYQKMKLQHSVSQIENPSQIKFTRRNIARMVTELKKRDI' A
#
# COMPACT_ATOMS: atom_id res chain seq x y z
N MET A 1 0.75 10.69 2.86
CA MET A 1 0.41 10.69 1.42
C MET A 1 -1.01 11.18 1.20
N SER A 2 -1.16 12.17 0.32
CA SER A 2 -2.45 12.64 -0.17
C SER A 2 -2.98 11.71 -1.27
N ASN A 3 -4.30 11.47 -1.31
CA ASN A 3 -4.95 10.61 -2.30
C ASN A 3 -4.74 11.09 -3.76
N LYS A 4 -4.38 12.38 -3.96
CA LYS A 4 -4.12 12.95 -5.29
C LYS A 4 -3.05 12.18 -6.07
N ILE A 5 -2.01 11.72 -5.38
CA ILE A 5 -0.88 11.01 -6.00
C ILE A 5 -1.35 9.75 -6.74
N TYR A 6 -2.29 8.98 -6.17
CA TYR A 6 -2.77 7.74 -6.79
C TYR A 6 -3.72 7.98 -7.97
N LYS A 7 -4.33 9.18 -8.05
CA LYS A 7 -5.21 9.56 -9.15
C LYS A 7 -4.43 9.95 -10.41
N GLU A 8 -3.25 10.53 -10.22
CA GLU A 8 -2.37 10.98 -11.30
C GLU A 8 -1.59 9.83 -11.96
N MET A 9 -1.49 8.66 -11.30
CA MET A 9 -0.82 7.48 -11.86
C MET A 9 -1.69 6.74 -12.87
N THR A 10 -1.06 6.12 -13.88
CA THR A 10 -1.75 5.24 -14.83
C THR A 10 -2.23 3.93 -14.17
N ASN A 11 -3.15 3.21 -14.82
CA ASN A 11 -3.69 1.96 -14.28
C ASN A 11 -2.60 0.90 -14.05
N ASP A 12 -1.64 0.79 -14.96
CA ASP A 12 -0.58 -0.21 -14.89
C ASP A 12 0.45 0.14 -13.81
N GLU A 13 0.82 1.41 -13.69
CA GLU A 13 1.68 1.89 -12.60
C GLU A 13 1.03 1.68 -11.24
N LEU A 14 -0.28 1.95 -11.13
CA LEU A 14 -1.04 1.76 -9.89
C LEU A 14 -1.11 0.27 -9.50
N LYS A 15 -1.31 -0.62 -10.47
CA LYS A 15 -1.29 -2.08 -10.25
C LYS A 15 0.10 -2.56 -9.82
N LYS A 16 1.16 -2.11 -10.50
CA LYS A 16 2.55 -2.46 -10.15
C LYS A 16 2.89 -2.00 -8.74
N LYS A 17 2.60 -0.74 -8.42
CA LYS A 17 2.84 -0.18 -7.09
C LYS A 17 2.04 -0.88 -6.01
N LEU A 18 0.80 -1.26 -6.29
CA LEU A 18 -0.02 -2.05 -5.38
C LEU A 18 0.62 -3.41 -5.06
N PHE A 19 1.16 -4.08 -6.07
CA PHE A 19 1.86 -5.35 -5.90
C PHE A 19 3.10 -5.19 -5.01
N ASP A 20 3.98 -4.26 -5.35
CA ASP A 20 5.21 -3.99 -4.59
C ASP A 20 4.90 -3.64 -3.12
N THR A 21 3.93 -2.75 -2.91
CA THR A 21 3.52 -2.32 -1.55
C THR A 21 2.91 -3.47 -0.74
N LYS A 22 2.23 -4.42 -1.38
CA LYS A 22 1.71 -5.63 -0.71
C LYS A 22 2.83 -6.55 -0.26
N VAL A 23 3.85 -6.74 -1.09
CA VAL A 23 5.04 -7.54 -0.75
C VAL A 23 5.77 -6.92 0.44
N ASP A 24 5.98 -5.60 0.41
CA ASP A 24 6.59 -4.86 1.51
C ASP A 24 5.77 -4.96 2.80
N TYR A 25 4.44 -4.85 2.70
CA TYR A 25 3.56 -5.01 3.85
C TYR A 25 3.67 -6.40 4.48
N GLN A 26 3.73 -7.46 3.67
CA GLN A 26 3.92 -8.82 4.17
C GLN A 26 5.29 -8.99 4.85
N LYS A 27 6.35 -8.46 4.26
CA LYS A 27 7.69 -8.46 4.84
C LYS A 27 7.72 -7.73 6.19
N MET A 28 7.13 -6.54 6.26
CA MET A 28 7.00 -5.79 7.51
C MET A 28 6.16 -6.53 8.55
N LYS A 29 5.07 -7.19 8.15
CA LYS A 29 4.25 -7.97 9.08
C LYS A 29 5.01 -9.17 9.64
N LEU A 30 5.75 -9.88 8.80
CA LEU A 30 6.59 -11.00 9.19
C LEU A 30 7.72 -10.56 10.13
N GLN A 31 8.40 -9.47 9.76
CA GLN A 31 9.42 -8.87 10.62
C GLN A 31 8.82 -8.44 11.97
N HIS A 32 7.60 -7.90 12.01
CA HIS A 32 6.93 -7.53 13.26
C HIS A 32 6.60 -8.73 14.15
N SER A 33 6.27 -9.87 13.55
CA SER A 33 6.00 -11.10 14.29
C SER A 33 7.26 -11.78 14.82
N VAL A 34 8.39 -11.63 14.11
CA VAL A 34 9.66 -12.29 14.45
C VAL A 34 10.51 -11.42 15.37
N SER A 35 10.45 -10.09 15.23
CA SER A 35 11.19 -9.15 16.05
C SER A 35 10.36 -7.90 16.36
N GLN A 36 10.71 -7.20 17.46
CA GLN A 36 10.14 -5.89 17.72
C GLN A 36 10.60 -4.93 16.62
N ILE A 37 9.64 -4.46 15.82
CA ILE A 37 9.90 -3.44 14.80
C ILE A 37 10.04 -2.09 15.47
N GLU A 38 11.04 -1.33 15.02
CA GLU A 38 11.32 0.04 15.48
C GLU A 38 10.11 0.98 15.31
N ASN A 39 9.34 0.82 14.22
CA ASN A 39 8.19 1.68 13.89
C ASN A 39 6.93 0.91 13.47
N PRO A 40 6.13 0.39 14.42
CA PRO A 40 4.88 -0.31 14.14
C PRO A 40 3.83 0.57 13.42
N SER A 41 3.93 1.89 13.56
CA SER A 41 3.09 2.87 12.85
C SER A 41 3.24 2.80 11.33
N GLN A 42 4.40 2.38 10.82
CA GLN A 42 4.67 2.20 9.40
C GLN A 42 3.70 1.17 8.78
N ILE A 43 3.44 0.07 9.49
CA ILE A 43 2.52 -1.01 9.08
C ILE A 43 1.10 -0.46 8.89
N LYS A 44 0.65 0.40 9.82
CA LYS A 44 -0.67 1.06 9.71
C LYS A 44 -0.72 2.04 8.54
N PHE A 45 0.39 2.68 8.19
CA PHE A 45 0.48 3.61 7.07
C PHE A 45 0.48 2.88 5.72
N THR A 46 1.31 1.85 5.55
CA THR A 46 1.34 1.02 4.34
C THR A 46 0.00 0.35 4.10
N ARG A 47 -0.67 -0.19 5.14
CA ARG A 47 -2.03 -0.74 5.02
C ARG A 47 -3.04 0.29 4.50
N ARG A 48 -2.99 1.53 4.99
CA ARG A 48 -3.87 2.63 4.51
C ARG A 48 -3.58 3.00 3.07
N ASN A 49 -2.32 2.99 2.64
CA ASN A 49 -1.95 3.26 1.25
C ASN A 49 -2.44 2.16 0.30
N ILE A 50 -2.32 0.89 0.70
CA ILE A 50 -2.88 -0.25 -0.04
C ILE A 50 -4.39 -0.05 -0.25
N ALA A 51 -5.12 0.28 0.81
CA ALA A 51 -6.56 0.52 0.72
C ALA A 51 -6.90 1.65 -0.28
N ARG A 52 -6.16 2.77 -0.23
CA ARG A 52 -6.36 3.89 -1.17
C ARG A 52 -6.14 3.47 -2.63
N MET A 53 -5.07 2.72 -2.92
CA MET A 53 -4.78 2.24 -4.26
C MET A 53 -5.87 1.28 -4.78
N VAL A 54 -6.36 0.38 -3.93
CA VAL A 54 -7.47 -0.53 -4.26
C VAL A 54 -8.77 0.25 -4.52
N THR A 55 -9.07 1.26 -3.70
CA THR A 55 -10.25 2.11 -3.89
C THR A 55 -10.19 2.87 -5.22
N GLU A 56 -9.03 3.43 -5.58
CA GLU A 56 -8.89 4.13 -6.87
C GLU A 56 -9.00 3.16 -8.06
N LEU A 57 -8.41 1.96 -7.98
CA LEU A 57 -8.61 0.93 -9.02
C LEU A 57 -10.09 0.57 -9.19
N LYS A 58 -10.80 0.32 -8.08
CA LYS A 58 -12.23 0.00 -8.14
C LYS A 58 -13.08 1.16 -8.66
N LYS A 59 -12.68 2.41 -8.38
CA LYS A 59 -13.33 3.61 -8.91
C LYS A 59 -13.15 3.77 -10.41
N ARG A 60 -12.07 3.24 -11.00
CA ARG A 60 -11.81 3.29 -12.45
C ARG A 60 -12.48 2.14 -13.22
N ASP A 61 -12.84 1.07 -12.53
CA ASP A 61 -13.50 -0.13 -13.08
C ASP A 61 -15.04 -0.02 -13.10
N ILE A 62 -15.59 1.01 -12.44
CA ILE A 62 -17.02 1.38 -12.40
C ILE A 62 -17.24 2.53 -13.37
#